data_AF-A0A392ULM6-F1
#
_entry.id   AF-A0A392ULM6-F1
#
_cell.length_a   1.000
_cell.length_b   1.000
_cell.length_c   1.000
_cell.angle_alpha   90.00
_cell.angle_beta   90.00
_cell.angle_gamma   90.00
#
_symmetry.space_group_name_H-M   'P 1'
#
loop_
_entity.id
_entity.type
_entity.pdbx_description
1 polymer ?
#
loop_
_entity_poly.entity_id
_entity_poly.type
_entity_poly.pdbx_seq_one_letter_code
_entity_poly.pdbx_strand_id
1 'polypeptide(L)' 'QAVFAHFASHFKASYVDRPGVDNLQFKRLIPLEGGSLTKPFSVDEVKATV' A
#
# COMPACT_ATOMS: atom_id res chain seq x y z
N GLN A 1 10.81 14.64 8.15
CA GLN A 1 9.81 14.10 9.09
C GLN A 1 8.37 14.05 8.55
N ALA A 2 7.89 15.10 7.85
CA ALA A 2 6.50 15.18 7.37
C ALA A 2 6.05 14.02 6.46
N VAL A 3 6.94 13.52 5.60
CA VAL A 3 6.67 12.40 4.68
C VAL A 3 6.36 11.11 5.45
N PHE A 4 7.14 10.81 6.51
CA PHE A 4 6.90 9.64 7.35
C PHE A 4 5.55 9.74 8.09
N ALA A 5 5.23 10.91 8.64
CA ALA A 5 3.95 11.14 9.31
C ALA A 5 2.74 11.01 8.35
N HIS A 6 2.88 11.55 7.13
CA HIS A 6 1.88 11.43 6.07
C HIS A 6 1.59 9.96 5.75
N PHE A 7 2.63 9.16 5.49
CA PHE A 7 2.45 7.73 5.20
C PHE A 7 1.95 6.94 6.41
N ALA A 8 2.45 7.21 7.61
CA ALA A 8 2.00 6.53 8.82
C ALA A 8 0.51 6.76 9.10
N SER A 9 -0.03 7.95 8.79
CA SER A 9 -1.46 8.23 8.86
C SER A 9 -2.24 7.54 7.73
N HIS A 10 -1.73 7.61 6.49
CA HIS A 10 -2.34 7.01 5.31
C HIS A 10 -2.50 5.48 5.43
N PHE A 11 -1.48 4.77 5.93
CA PHE A 11 -1.54 3.31 6.11
C PHE A 11 -2.42 2.86 7.29
N LYS A 12 -2.75 3.77 8.23
CA LYS A 12 -3.66 3.50 9.36
C LYS A 12 -5.12 3.79 9.03
N ALA A 13 -5.39 4.65 8.04
CA ALA A 13 -6.74 4.95 7.59
C ALA A 13 -7.32 3.73 6.84
N SER A 14 -8.09 2.91 7.56
CA SER A 14 -8.76 1.74 6.98
C SER A 14 -9.89 2.10 6.01
N TYR A 15 -10.39 3.32 6.11
CA TYR A 15 -11.53 3.84 5.35
C TYR A 15 -11.15 5.22 4.84
N VAL A 16 -10.54 5.26 3.66
CA VAL A 16 -10.42 6.51 2.91
C VAL A 16 -11.71 6.61 2.10
N ASP A 17 -12.43 7.72 2.24
CA ASP A 17 -13.64 7.98 1.47
C ASP A 17 -13.28 8.02 -0.02
N ARG A 18 -13.84 7.10 -0.80
CA ARG A 18 -13.50 6.90 -2.22
C ARG A 18 -14.76 7.15 -3.05
N PRO A 19 -15.07 8.42 -3.34
CA PRO A 19 -16.28 8.76 -4.07
C PRO A 19 -16.30 8.06 -5.44
N GLY A 20 -17.38 7.32 -5.70
CA GLY A 20 -17.56 6.52 -6.93
C GLY A 20 -17.23 5.04 -6.78
N VAL A 21 -16.78 4.61 -5.60
CA VAL A 21 -16.47 3.20 -5.30
C VAL A 21 -17.28 2.67 -4.11
N ASP A 22 -18.21 3.49 -3.61
CA ASP A 22 -19.01 3.29 -2.40
C ASP A 22 -20.01 2.11 -2.52
N ASN A 23 -20.37 1.73 -3.74
CA ASN A 23 -21.25 0.59 -4.02
C ASN A 23 -20.50 -0.73 -4.29
N LEU A 24 -19.16 -0.73 -4.15
CA LEU A 24 -18.36 -1.95 -4.34
C LEU A 24 -17.99 -2.56 -2.99
N GLN A 25 -18.35 -3.84 -2.82
CA GLN A 25 -17.92 -4.63 -1.68
C GLN A 25 -16.50 -5.14 -1.93
N PHE A 26 -15.50 -4.48 -1.36
CA PHE A 26 -14.11 -4.94 -1.44
C PHE A 26 -13.84 -6.04 -0.42
N LYS A 27 -13.31 -7.17 -0.89
CA LYS A 27 -12.65 -8.14 0.00
C LYS A 27 -11.28 -7.60 0.36
N ARG A 28 -11.04 -7.35 1.65
CA ARG A 28 -9.71 -7.02 2.14
C ARG A 28 -8.86 -8.29 2.17
N LEU A 29 -7.70 -8.24 1.51
CA LEU A 29 -6.74 -9.33 1.56
C LEU A 29 -6.19 -9.51 2.98
N ILE A 30 -5.98 -10.76 3.39
CA ILE A 30 -5.22 -11.04 4.61
C ILE A 30 -3.73 -10.79 4.36
N PRO A 31 -2.92 -10.53 5.42
CA PRO A 31 -1.49 -10.25 5.25
C PRO A 31 -0.72 -11.29 4.42
N LEU A 32 -1.09 -12.56 4.53
CA LEU A 32 -0.50 -13.66 3.75
C LEU A 32 -0.77 -13.54 2.23
N GLU A 33 -2.02 -13.20 1.87
CA GLU A 33 -2.41 -12.98 0.48
C GLU A 33 -1.73 -11.72 -0.08
N GLY A 34 -1.70 -10.65 0.71
CA GLY A 34 -1.05 -9.39 0.32
C GLY A 34 0.47 -9.53 0.13
N GLY A 35 1.14 -10.30 0.99
CA GLY A 35 2.57 -10.58 0.85
C GLY A 35 2.92 -11.26 -0.47
N SER A 36 2.08 -12.19 -0.93
CA SER A 36 2.26 -12.91 -2.20
C SER A 36 2.08 -12.02 -3.43
N LEU A 37 1.40 -10.88 -3.30
CA LEU A 37 1.22 -9.91 -4.39
C LEU A 37 2.34 -8.85 -4.45
N THR A 38 3.26 -8.87 -3.49
CA THR A 38 4.38 -7.93 -3.44
C THR A 38 5.57 -8.50 -4.21
N LYS A 39 6.00 -7.82 -5.28
CA LYS A 39 7.28 -8.12 -5.94
C LYS A 39 8.39 -7.33 -5.23
N PRO A 40 9.34 -7.99 -4.53
CA PRO A 40 10.47 -7.27 -3.95
C PRO A 40 11.39 -6.74 -5.04
N PHE A 41 12.03 -5.60 -4.78
CA PHE A 41 13.10 -5.10 -5.64
C PHE A 41 14.34 -5.98 -5.50
N SER A 42 15.00 -6.26 -6.63
CA SER A 42 16.34 -6.84 -6.64
C SER A 42 17.39 -5.80 -6.24
N VAL A 43 18.53 -6.29 -5.75
CA VAL A 43 19.67 -5.43 -5.40
C VAL A 43 20.15 -4.63 -6.60
N ASP A 44 20.12 -5.22 -7.80
CA ASP A 44 20.58 -4.56 -9.03
C ASP A 44 19.60 -3.49 -9.51
N GLU A 45 18.28 -3.71 -9.41
CA GLU A 45 17.26 -2.69 -9.69
C GLU A 45 17.43 -1.46 -8.79
N VAL A 46 17.71 -1.69 -7.50
CA VAL A 46 17.97 -0.59 -6.55
C VAL A 46 19.26 0.14 -6.92
N LYS A 47 20.35 -0.57 -7.22
CA LYS A 47 21.64 0.06 -7.57
C LYS A 47 21.59 0.88 -8.86
N ALA A 48 20.76 0.49 -9.83
CA ALA A 48 20.66 1.20 -11.11
C ALA A 48 19.90 2.53 -11.03
N THR A 49 19.19 2.79 -9.93
CA THR A 49 18.26 3.93 -9.78
C THR A 49 18.68 4.93 -8.68
N VAL A 50 19.85 4.72 -8.08
CA VAL A 50 20.51 5.59 -7.07
C VAL A 50 21.70 6.29 -7.72
#